data_AF-A0A368F6S5-F1
#
_entry.id   AF-A0A368F6S5-F1
#
_cell.length_a   1.000
_cell.length_b   1.000
_cell.length_c   1.000
_cell.angle_alpha   90.00
_cell.angle_beta   90.00
_cell.angle_gamma   90.00
#
_symmetry.space_group_name_H-M   'P 1'
#
loop_
_entity.id
_entity.type
_entity.pdbx_description
1 polymer ?
#
loop_
_entity_poly.entity_id
_entity_poly.type
_entity_poly.pdbx_seq_one_letter_code
_entity_poly.pdbx_strand_id
1 'polypeptide(L)'
;MRILLIISVILQGTEARTFVFGGSTRISHLRNWLNKDYPCQGDRIIFEENKKTVTFVDESIQVTSMILPQVGTIIFSDDSVLGEKSRWQCTHRKSPENVFFQSDSEFAGFSDPSSWLLDDKPLLHMNMVPGALLRKKLQIKIAKEIATIFCRE
;
A
#
# COMPACT_ATOMS: atom_id res chain seq x y z
N MET A 1 -32.05 7.58 -41.30
CA MET A 1 -32.06 8.01 -39.88
C MET A 1 -31.83 6.86 -38.88
N ARG A 2 -32.41 5.66 -39.06
CA ARG A 2 -32.22 4.52 -38.13
C ARG A 2 -30.80 3.92 -38.09
N ILE A 3 -30.06 3.95 -39.20
CA ILE A 3 -28.69 3.41 -39.30
C ILE A 3 -27.68 4.25 -38.48
N LEU A 4 -27.87 5.57 -38.43
CA LEU A 4 -27.02 6.48 -37.65
C LEU A 4 -27.11 6.21 -36.13
N LEU A 5 -28.29 5.83 -35.63
CA LEU A 5 -28.50 5.43 -34.23
C LEU A 5 -27.75 4.15 -33.86
N ILE A 6 -27.69 3.18 -34.78
CA ILE A 6 -26.98 1.91 -34.55
C ILE A 6 -25.46 2.16 -34.54
N ILE A 7 -24.97 3.01 -35.45
CA ILE A 7 -23.55 3.40 -35.49
C ILE A 7 -23.16 4.16 -34.22
N SER A 8 -23.99 5.06 -33.69
CA SER A 8 -23.69 5.76 -32.43
C SER A 8 -23.63 4.87 -31.19
N VAL A 9 -24.35 3.73 -31.19
CA VAL A 9 -24.29 2.77 -30.08
C VAL A 9 -23.02 1.91 -30.18
N ILE A 10 -22.59 1.55 -31.39
CA ILE A 10 -21.37 0.74 -31.61
C ILE A 10 -20.10 1.57 -31.33
N LEU A 11 -20.17 2.90 -31.50
CA LEU A 11 -19.08 3.84 -31.18
C LEU A 11 -18.98 4.21 -29.69
N GLN A 12 -19.78 3.61 -28.81
CA GLN A 12 -19.53 3.70 -27.37
C GLN A 12 -18.23 2.94 -27.05
N GLY A 13 -17.13 3.67 -27.05
CA GLY A 13 -15.80 3.16 -26.73
C GLY A 13 -15.83 2.40 -25.40
N THR A 14 -15.19 1.23 -25.38
CA THR A 14 -14.97 0.49 -24.13
C THR A 14 -14.02 1.32 -23.26
N GLU A 15 -14.56 2.05 -22.29
CA GLU A 15 -13.76 2.78 -21.32
C GLU A 15 -13.11 1.77 -20.38
N ALA A 16 -11.81 1.54 -20.56
CA ALA A 16 -11.03 0.71 -19.65
C ALA A 16 -10.90 1.44 -18.31
N ARG A 17 -11.38 0.82 -17.23
CA ARG A 17 -11.29 1.40 -15.89
C ARG A 17 -10.07 0.88 -15.15
N THR A 18 -9.34 1.82 -14.54
CA THR A 18 -8.21 1.51 -13.67
C THR A 18 -8.72 1.49 -12.23
N PHE A 19 -8.37 0.44 -11.51
CA PHE A 19 -8.64 0.34 -10.08
C PHE A 19 -7.32 0.44 -9.33
N VAL A 20 -7.22 1.42 -8.42
CA VAL A 20 -6.04 1.61 -7.59
C VAL A 20 -6.42 1.27 -6.15
N PHE A 21 -5.71 0.29 -5.58
CA PHE A 21 -5.88 -0.04 -4.17
C PHE A 21 -5.27 1.08 -3.33
N GLY A 22 -6.08 1.70 -2.47
CA GLY A 22 -5.67 2.87 -1.67
C GLY A 22 -4.86 2.51 -0.43
N GLY A 23 -4.87 1.24 0.00
CA GLY A 23 -4.08 0.76 1.13
C GLY A 23 -2.58 0.80 0.82
N SER A 24 -1.78 1.23 1.80
CA SER A 24 -0.32 1.28 1.71
C SER A 24 0.29 0.72 2.97
N THR A 25 1.38 -0.02 2.85
CA THR A 25 2.17 -0.50 4.01
C THR A 25 3.55 0.15 4.08
N ARG A 26 3.74 1.28 3.38
CA ARG A 26 5.00 2.04 3.37
C ARG A 26 5.28 2.69 4.72
N ILE A 27 6.53 2.69 5.13
CA ILE A 27 6.99 3.29 6.39
C ILE A 27 6.86 4.83 6.37
N SER A 28 7.00 5.44 5.19
CA SER A 28 6.85 6.89 4.98
C SER A 28 5.41 7.38 5.14
N HIS A 29 4.41 6.49 5.22
CA HIS A 29 3.01 6.86 5.19
C HIS A 29 2.43 7.01 6.61
N LEU A 30 2.02 8.23 6.99
CA LEU A 30 1.58 8.59 8.36
C LEU A 30 0.53 7.65 8.96
N ARG A 31 -0.40 7.15 8.14
CA ARG A 31 -1.48 6.27 8.61
C ARG A 31 -0.99 4.91 9.11
N ASN A 32 0.23 4.51 8.77
CA ASN A 32 0.82 3.25 9.21
C ASN A 32 1.50 3.36 10.59
N TRP A 33 1.32 4.48 11.28
CA TRP A 33 1.88 4.71 12.60
C TRP A 33 0.76 4.91 13.61
N LEU A 34 0.91 4.27 14.77
CA LEU A 34 0.00 4.46 15.88
C LEU A 34 -0.10 5.95 16.22
N ASN A 35 -1.31 6.41 16.48
CA ASN A 35 -1.63 7.83 16.75
C ASN A 35 -1.36 8.82 15.60
N LYS A 36 -1.03 8.34 14.39
CA LYS A 36 -0.67 9.20 13.24
C LYS A 36 0.49 10.13 13.59
N ASP A 37 1.52 9.58 14.22
CA ASP A 37 2.74 10.30 14.57
C ASP A 37 3.94 9.60 13.94
N TYR A 38 4.79 10.34 13.24
CA TYR A 38 5.97 9.76 12.60
C TYR A 38 7.04 9.43 13.64
N PRO A 39 7.85 8.36 13.43
CA PRO A 39 9.11 8.20 14.14
C PRO A 39 9.99 9.44 13.93
N CYS A 40 10.64 9.89 14.99
CA CYS A 40 11.67 10.90 14.93
C CYS A 40 13.06 10.25 14.87
N GLN A 41 14.03 11.07 14.48
CA GLN A 41 15.43 10.67 14.49
C GLN A 41 15.86 10.16 15.88
N GLY A 42 16.36 8.93 15.93
CA GLY A 42 16.83 8.30 17.17
C GLY A 42 15.75 7.60 17.99
N ASP A 43 14.51 7.53 17.52
CA ASP A 43 13.47 6.74 18.19
C ASP A 43 13.72 5.23 18.05
N ARG A 44 12.87 4.44 18.72
CA ARG A 44 12.83 2.99 18.61
C ARG A 44 11.54 2.57 17.92
N ILE A 45 11.65 1.90 16.78
CA ILE A 45 10.49 1.35 16.08
C ILE A 45 10.11 0.01 16.68
N ILE A 46 8.82 -0.18 16.94
CA ILE A 46 8.25 -1.42 17.44
C ILE A 46 7.21 -1.94 16.44
N PHE A 47 7.44 -3.14 15.93
CA PHE A 47 6.42 -3.93 15.26
C PHE A 47 5.76 -4.84 16.31
N GLU A 48 4.44 -4.76 16.46
CA GLU A 48 3.73 -5.47 17.52
C GLU A 48 3.89 -7.00 17.40
N GLU A 49 4.09 -7.65 18.54
CA GLU A 49 4.10 -9.11 18.63
C GLU A 49 2.72 -9.67 18.25
N ASN A 50 2.70 -10.79 17.53
CA ASN A 50 1.49 -11.45 16.99
C ASN A 50 0.79 -10.76 15.81
N LYS A 51 1.32 -9.65 15.28
CA LYS A 51 0.82 -9.07 14.03
C LYS A 51 1.67 -9.50 12.84
N LYS A 52 0.99 -9.94 11.76
CA LYS A 52 1.65 -10.24 10.50
C LYS A 52 1.93 -8.93 9.78
N THR A 53 3.19 -8.62 9.51
CA THR A 53 3.54 -7.33 8.89
C THR A 53 4.34 -7.52 7.60
N VAL A 54 3.86 -6.92 6.52
CA VAL A 54 4.66 -6.70 5.31
C VAL A 54 4.73 -5.20 5.09
N THR A 55 5.92 -4.62 5.14
CA THR A 55 6.12 -3.18 5.01
C THR A 55 7.27 -2.88 4.07
N PHE A 56 7.20 -1.73 3.40
CA PHE A 56 8.28 -1.19 2.59
C PHE A 56 8.96 -0.06 3.34
N VAL A 57 10.28 -0.15 3.46
CA VAL A 57 11.14 1.00 3.75
C VAL A 57 11.38 1.67 2.40
N ASP A 58 10.48 2.56 2.03
CA ASP A 58 10.47 3.20 0.72
C ASP A 58 11.37 4.45 0.64
N GLU A 59 11.73 5.00 1.79
CA GLU A 59 12.70 6.07 1.97
C GLU A 59 13.55 5.79 3.22
N SER A 60 14.78 6.30 3.26
CA SER A 60 15.74 6.08 4.36
C SER A 60 15.19 6.49 5.72
N ILE A 61 15.68 5.85 6.79
CA ILE A 61 15.25 6.17 8.15
C ILE A 61 16.39 6.06 9.16
N GLN A 62 16.47 7.04 10.08
CA GLN A 62 17.48 7.07 11.13
C GLN A 62 16.84 6.82 12.51
N VAL A 63 16.99 5.60 13.01
CA VAL A 63 16.48 5.18 14.32
C VAL A 63 17.58 4.51 15.13
N THR A 64 17.42 4.47 16.45
CA THR A 64 18.41 3.85 17.33
C THR A 64 18.26 2.34 17.35
N SER A 65 17.03 1.83 17.24
CA SER A 65 16.75 0.40 17.15
C SER A 65 15.39 0.13 16.50
N MET A 66 15.24 -1.07 15.94
CA MET A 66 13.99 -1.56 15.38
C MET A 66 13.72 -2.97 15.91
N ILE A 67 12.58 -3.17 16.57
CA ILE A 67 12.11 -4.48 17.01
C ILE A 67 11.27 -5.07 15.88
N LEU A 68 11.85 -6.03 15.14
CA LEU A 68 11.28 -6.60 13.93
C LEU A 68 10.00 -7.41 14.18
N PRO A 69 9.08 -7.52 13.20
CA PRO A 69 7.90 -8.35 13.34
C PRO A 69 8.27 -9.84 13.45
N GLN A 70 7.59 -10.56 14.34
CA GLN A 70 7.81 -12.01 14.51
C GLN A 70 7.43 -12.81 13.26
N VAL A 71 6.39 -12.37 12.55
CA VAL A 71 5.92 -12.97 11.30
C VAL A 71 5.74 -11.87 10.28
N GLY A 72 6.64 -11.77 9.32
CA GLY A 72 6.58 -10.67 8.37
C GLY A 72 7.81 -10.50 7.51
N THR A 73 7.80 -9.41 6.75
CA THR A 73 8.93 -9.00 5.91
C THR A 73 9.00 -7.49 5.85
N ILE A 74 10.21 -6.97 6.04
CA ILE A 74 10.54 -5.57 5.79
C ILE A 74 11.33 -5.52 4.48
N ILE A 75 10.80 -4.80 3.50
CA ILE A 75 11.36 -4.73 2.14
C ILE A 75 11.97 -3.36 1.96
N PHE A 76 13.28 -3.32 1.70
CA PHE A 76 13.99 -2.08 1.39
C PHE A 76 13.85 -1.78 -0.09
N SER A 77 13.41 -0.57 -0.43
CA SER A 77 13.52 -0.05 -1.80
C SER A 77 14.99 0.17 -2.17
N ASP A 78 15.28 0.21 -3.48
CA ASP A 78 16.64 0.25 -4.04
C ASP A 78 17.54 1.33 -3.41
N ASP A 79 16.99 2.51 -3.10
CA ASP A 79 17.75 3.65 -2.55
C ASP A 79 17.53 3.88 -1.05
N SER A 80 16.84 2.96 -0.37
CA SER A 80 16.51 3.12 1.05
C SER A 80 17.61 2.56 1.95
N VAL A 81 18.02 3.34 2.95
CA VAL A 81 19.04 2.92 3.93
C VAL A 81 18.60 3.13 5.36
N LEU A 82 19.07 2.26 6.26
CA LEU A 82 18.99 2.48 7.71
C LEU A 82 20.15 3.37 8.16
N GLY A 83 19.86 4.36 9.00
CA GLY A 83 20.84 5.26 9.59
C GLY A 83 20.88 6.66 8.98
N GLU A 84 20.15 6.89 7.88
CA GLU A 84 20.01 8.20 7.25
C GLU A 84 18.58 8.73 7.39
N LYS A 85 18.45 10.00 7.76
CA LYS A 85 17.15 10.64 7.97
C LYS A 85 16.56 11.09 6.62
N SER A 86 15.34 10.66 6.33
CA SER A 86 14.54 11.21 5.21
C SER A 86 13.67 12.39 5.60
N ARG A 87 13.07 13.05 4.59
CA ARG A 87 12.23 14.25 4.77
C ARG A 87 10.93 13.99 5.52
N TRP A 88 10.38 12.78 5.40
CA TRP A 88 9.14 12.39 6.08
C TRP A 88 9.36 12.15 7.58
N GLN A 89 10.58 11.80 7.99
CA GLN A 89 10.93 11.51 9.37
C GLN A 89 11.04 12.81 10.19
N CYS A 90 10.45 12.86 11.38
CA CYS A 90 10.55 14.04 12.22
C CYS A 90 11.95 14.21 12.83
N THR A 91 12.26 15.42 13.27
CA THR A 91 13.55 15.76 13.89
C THR A 91 13.68 15.17 15.29
N HIS A 92 14.92 15.04 15.77
CA HIS A 92 15.22 14.50 17.10
C HIS A 92 14.38 15.14 18.23
N ARG A 93 13.80 14.30 19.09
CA ARG A 93 13.09 14.71 20.32
C ARG A 93 14.06 14.78 21.50
N LYS A 94 13.64 15.40 22.60
CA LYS A 94 14.46 15.51 23.83
C LYS A 94 14.82 14.14 24.41
N SER A 95 13.95 13.15 24.22
CA SER A 95 14.13 11.77 24.65
C SER A 95 13.67 10.83 23.54
N PRO A 96 14.45 9.79 23.19
CA PRO A 96 13.99 8.74 22.30
C PRO A 96 12.70 8.09 22.81
N GLU A 97 11.73 7.93 21.91
CA GLU A 97 10.45 7.30 22.23
C GLU A 97 10.28 5.97 21.48
N ASN A 98 9.37 5.15 21.99
CA ASN A 98 8.92 3.95 21.30
C ASN A 98 7.75 4.33 20.39
N VAL A 99 7.91 4.08 19.09
CA VAL A 99 6.89 4.34 18.07
C VAL A 99 6.44 3.04 17.42
N PHE A 100 5.13 2.86 17.30
CA PHE A 100 4.53 1.59 16.92
C PHE A 100 4.05 1.64 15.48
N PHE A 101 4.51 0.70 14.68
CA PHE A 101 4.02 0.51 13.32
C PHE A 101 2.70 -0.27 13.35
N GLN A 102 1.65 0.31 12.81
CA GLN A 102 0.34 -0.29 12.69
C GLN A 102 -0.19 -0.03 11.29
N SER A 103 -0.07 -1.02 10.40
CA SER A 103 -0.50 -0.82 9.01
C SER A 103 -2.00 -0.60 8.91
N ASP A 104 -2.40 0.45 8.19
CA ASP A 104 -3.80 0.73 7.81
C ASP A 104 -4.39 -0.40 6.94
N SER A 105 -3.53 -1.25 6.36
CA SER A 105 -3.94 -2.41 5.55
C SER A 105 -4.58 -3.55 6.35
N GLU A 106 -4.48 -3.56 7.68
CA GLU A 106 -5.17 -4.56 8.52
C GLU A 106 -6.70 -4.53 8.30
N PHE A 107 -7.25 -3.39 7.85
CA PHE A 107 -8.68 -3.18 7.64
C PHE A 107 -9.09 -3.07 6.16
N ALA A 108 -8.15 -3.05 5.23
CA ALA A 108 -8.42 -2.82 3.81
C ALA A 108 -8.82 -4.12 3.10
N GLY A 109 -10.12 -4.31 2.86
CA GLY A 109 -10.66 -5.48 2.18
C GLY A 109 -10.72 -5.29 0.66
N PHE A 110 -10.32 -6.29 -0.13
CA PHE A 110 -10.44 -6.23 -1.60
C PHE A 110 -11.88 -5.96 -2.07
N SER A 111 -12.87 -6.46 -1.33
CA SER A 111 -14.29 -6.31 -1.66
C SER A 111 -14.95 -5.10 -0.99
N ASP A 112 -14.19 -4.29 -0.24
CA ASP A 112 -14.66 -3.05 0.36
C ASP A 112 -14.40 -1.88 -0.62
N PRO A 113 -15.46 -1.17 -1.09
CA PRO A 113 -15.31 0.04 -1.89
C PRO A 113 -14.37 1.08 -1.28
N SER A 114 -14.31 1.20 0.05
CA SER A 114 -13.48 2.19 0.75
C SER A 114 -11.97 1.96 0.54
N SER A 115 -11.59 0.74 0.17
CA SER A 115 -10.20 0.34 -0.08
C SER A 115 -9.69 0.72 -1.48
N TRP A 116 -10.56 1.26 -2.34
CA TRP A 116 -10.22 1.64 -3.71
C TRP A 116 -10.30 3.15 -3.88
N LEU A 117 -9.33 3.72 -4.60
CA LEU A 117 -9.43 5.09 -5.05
C LEU A 117 -10.45 5.13 -6.19
N LEU A 118 -11.56 5.83 -5.95
CA LEU A 118 -12.66 5.99 -6.91
C LEU A 118 -12.51 7.32 -7.65
N ASP A 119 -12.75 7.30 -8.95
CA ASP A 119 -12.89 8.54 -9.74
C ASP A 119 -14.15 9.31 -9.31
N ASP A 120 -14.18 10.62 -9.56
CA ASP A 120 -15.31 11.51 -9.21
C ASP A 120 -16.63 11.19 -9.95
N LYS A 121 -16.62 10.24 -10.89
CA LYS A 121 -17.82 9.82 -11.61
C LYS A 121 -18.70 8.98 -10.69
N PRO A 122 -20.01 9.27 -10.57
CA PRO A 122 -20.91 8.48 -9.74
C PRO A 122 -20.96 7.03 -10.23
N LEU A 123 -20.69 6.09 -9.32
CA LEU A 123 -20.70 4.66 -9.60
C LEU A 123 -21.85 3.98 -8.88
N LEU A 124 -22.40 2.95 -9.52
CA LEU A 124 -23.17 1.94 -8.80
C LEU A 124 -22.22 1.20 -7.85
N HIS A 125 -22.70 0.85 -6.66
CA HIS A 125 -21.91 0.16 -5.63
C HIS A 125 -21.18 -1.09 -6.16
N MET A 126 -21.82 -1.86 -7.06
CA MET A 126 -21.22 -3.05 -7.69
C MET A 126 -19.99 -2.73 -8.56
N ASN A 127 -19.85 -1.49 -9.04
CA ASN A 127 -18.78 -1.04 -9.92
C ASN A 127 -17.68 -0.27 -9.18
N MET A 128 -17.76 -0.16 -7.85
CA MET A 128 -16.75 0.49 -7.01
C MET A 128 -15.58 -0.44 -6.66
N VAL A 129 -15.68 -1.74 -6.98
CA VAL A 129 -14.63 -2.73 -6.72
C VAL A 129 -14.31 -3.50 -8.01
N PRO A 130 -13.09 -4.06 -8.16
CA PRO A 130 -12.76 -4.84 -9.35
C PRO A 130 -13.61 -6.10 -9.51
N GLY A 131 -14.14 -6.29 -10.72
CA GLY A 131 -14.91 -7.48 -11.09
C GLY A 131 -14.10 -8.79 -11.10
N ALA A 132 -14.79 -9.92 -11.27
CA ALA A 132 -14.19 -11.27 -11.18
C ALA A 132 -13.04 -11.53 -12.18
N LEU A 133 -13.10 -10.93 -13.37
CA LEU A 133 -12.04 -11.06 -14.38
C LEU A 133 -10.73 -10.40 -13.96
N LEU A 134 -10.81 -9.23 -13.30
CA LEU A 134 -9.63 -8.53 -12.78
C LEU A 134 -9.04 -9.26 -11.56
N ARG A 135 -9.88 -9.82 -10.69
CA ARG A 135 -9.44 -10.65 -9.55
C ARG A 135 -8.56 -11.82 -9.96
N LYS A 136 -9.00 -12.60 -10.96
CA LYS A 136 -8.22 -13.74 -11.48
C LYS A 136 -6.90 -13.31 -12.09
N LYS A 137 -6.90 -12.23 -12.90
CA LYS A 137 -5.68 -11.69 -13.52
C LYS A 137 -4.67 -11.20 -12.47
N LEU A 138 -5.16 -10.55 -11.40
CA LEU A 138 -4.30 -10.05 -10.32
C LEU A 138 -3.62 -11.21 -9.58
N GLN A 139 -4.35 -12.26 -9.20
CA GLN A 139 -3.77 -13.44 -8.55
C GLN A 139 -2.67 -14.09 -9.39
N ILE A 140 -2.90 -14.24 -10.70
CA ILE A 140 -1.90 -14.78 -11.63
C ILE A 140 -0.67 -13.87 -11.71
N LYS A 141 -0.86 -12.55 -11.78
CA LYS A 141 0.25 -11.59 -11.85
C LYS A 141 1.09 -11.61 -10.58
N ILE A 142 0.46 -11.59 -9.40
CA ILE A 142 1.15 -11.67 -8.10
C ILE A 142 1.94 -12.98 -8.00
N ALA A 143 1.32 -14.12 -8.34
CA ALA A 143 2.00 -15.41 -8.31
C ALA A 143 3.23 -15.44 -9.23
N LYS A 144 3.15 -14.82 -10.41
CA LYS A 144 4.26 -14.73 -11.37
C LYS A 144 5.40 -13.83 -10.87
N GLU A 145 5.07 -12.68 -10.29
CA GLU A 145 6.05 -11.75 -9.69
C GLU A 145 6.77 -12.41 -8.51
N ILE A 146 6.03 -13.03 -7.59
CA ILE A 146 6.59 -13.79 -6.46
C ILE A 146 7.52 -14.88 -6.97
N ALA A 147 7.08 -15.70 -7.94
CA ALA A 147 7.93 -16.74 -8.52
C ALA A 147 9.22 -16.17 -9.13
N THR A 148 9.15 -14.99 -9.76
CA THR A 148 10.33 -14.33 -10.35
C THR A 148 11.31 -13.83 -9.27
N ILE A 149 10.80 -13.32 -8.16
CA ILE A 149 11.62 -12.85 -7.03
C ILE A 149 12.30 -14.04 -6.32
N PHE A 150 11.57 -15.13 -6.09
CA PHE A 150 12.09 -16.29 -5.35
C PHE A 150 12.84 -17.32 -6.18
N CYS A 151 12.73 -17.30 -7.52
CA CYS A 151 13.39 -18.25 -8.42
C CYS A 151 14.48 -17.61 -9.31
N ARG A 152 14.95 -16.39 -8.98
CA ARG A 152 16.20 -15.89 -9.55
C ARG A 152 17.38 -16.55 -8.83
N GLU A 153 17.89 -17.61 -9.43
CA GLU A 153 19.24 -18.15 -9.19
C GLU A 153 20.29 -17.35 -9.98
#